data_AF-A0A435TWA7-F1
#
_entry.id   AF-A0A435TWA7-F1
#
_cell.length_a   1.000
_cell.length_b   1.000
_cell.length_c   1.000
_cell.angle_alpha   90.00
_cell.angle_beta   90.00
_cell.angle_gamma   90.00
#
_symmetry.space_group_name_H-M   'P 1'
#
loop_
_entity.id
_entity.type
_entity.pdbx_description
1 polymer ?
#
loop_
_entity_poly.entity_id
_entity_poly.type
_entity_poly.pdbx_seq_one_letter_code
_entity_poly.pdbx_strand_id
1 'polypeptide(L)' 'MFDENERLAIQEANWLIAEFGAEAPLYAAMRAEKAIEQKDFARCARWKRILEILDESPAAKSAGSKY' A
#
# COMPACT_ATOMS: atom_id res chain seq x y z
N MET A 1 -4.09 16.93 11.12
CA MET A 1 -3.17 16.79 9.97
C MET A 1 -2.64 15.36 9.75
N PHE A 2 -2.73 14.43 10.70
CA PHE A 2 -2.50 12.99 10.44
C PHE A 2 -3.67 12.33 9.71
N ASP A 3 -4.89 12.77 10.00
CA ASP A 3 -6.15 12.21 9.48
C ASP A 3 -6.23 12.19 7.95
N GLU A 4 -5.76 13.24 7.28
CA GLU A 4 -5.86 13.35 5.82
C GLU A 4 -4.86 12.45 5.09
N ASN A 5 -3.63 12.31 5.61
CA ASN A 5 -2.67 11.37 5.05
C ASN A 5 -3.10 9.93 5.25
N GLU A 6 -3.74 9.63 6.39
CA GLU A 6 -4.34 8.33 6.66
C GLU A 6 -5.50 8.03 5.72
N ARG A 7 -6.44 8.98 5.54
CA ARG A 7 -7.57 8.82 4.61
C ARG A 7 -7.11 8.62 3.17
N LEU A 8 -6.09 9.37 2.73
CA LEU A 8 -5.48 9.19 1.41
C LEU A 8 -4.82 7.81 1.27
N ALA A 9 -4.11 7.34 2.30
CA ALA A 9 -3.50 6.01 2.28
C ALA A 9 -4.55 4.90 2.19
N ILE A 10 -5.67 5.03 2.92
CA ILE A 10 -6.80 4.09 2.85
C ILE A 10 -7.45 4.11 1.46
N GLN A 11 -7.69 5.29 0.90
CA GLN A 11 -8.28 5.42 -0.43
C GLN A 11 -7.38 4.79 -1.51
N GLU A 12 -6.08 5.07 -1.45
CA GLU A 12 -5.11 4.50 -2.38
C GLU A 12 -5.01 2.98 -2.22
N ALA A 13 -4.96 2.47 -0.98
CA ALA A 13 -4.95 1.02 -0.73
C ALA A 13 -6.19 0.33 -1.31
N ASN A 14 -7.38 0.90 -1.12
CA ASN A 14 -8.61 0.37 -1.70
C ASN A 14 -8.60 0.40 -3.23
N TRP A 15 -8.08 1.48 -3.82
CA TRP A 15 -7.92 1.57 -5.27
C TRP A 15 -6.95 0.51 -5.79
N LEU A 16 -5.83 0.27 -5.10
CA LEU A 16 -4.87 -0.75 -5.46
C LEU A 16 -5.46 -2.17 -5.37
N ILE A 17 -6.27 -2.45 -4.36
CA ILE A 17 -6.98 -3.74 -4.25
C ILE A 17 -7.94 -3.91 -5.43
N ALA A 18 -8.67 -2.86 -5.81
CA ALA A 18 -9.61 -2.93 -6.93
C ALA A 18 -8.92 -3.14 -8.29
N GLU A 19 -7.77 -2.48 -8.50
CA GLU A 19 -7.03 -2.52 -9.76
C GLU A 19 -6.13 -3.76 -9.90
N PHE A 20 -5.39 -4.09 -8.84
CA PHE A 20 -4.31 -5.08 -8.87
C PHE A 20 -4.61 -6.33 -8.02
N GLY A 21 -5.68 -6.34 -7.22
CA GLY A 21 -6.06 -7.50 -6.39
C GLY A 21 -4.91 -8.00 -5.52
N ALA A 22 -4.49 -9.24 -5.75
CA ALA A 22 -3.39 -9.88 -5.01
C ALA A 22 -2.02 -9.22 -5.25
N GLU A 23 -1.84 -8.49 -6.35
CA GLU A 23 -0.58 -7.81 -6.68
C GLU A 23 -0.48 -6.40 -6.08
N ALA A 24 -1.53 -5.91 -5.42
CA ALA A 24 -1.56 -4.60 -4.79
C ALA A 24 -0.36 -4.34 -3.84
N PRO A 25 0.06 -5.29 -2.98
CA PRO A 25 1.23 -5.09 -2.11
C PRO A 25 2.53 -4.97 -2.89
N LEU A 26 2.72 -5.74 -3.96
CA LEU A 26 3.90 -5.68 -4.81
C LEU A 26 4.01 -4.31 -5.48
N TYR A 27 2.90 -3.81 -6.04
CA TYR A 27 2.88 -2.48 -6.64
C TYR A 27 3.23 -1.38 -5.62
N ALA A 28 2.63 -1.43 -4.43
CA ALA A 28 2.93 -0.45 -3.37
C ALA A 28 4.41 -0.47 -2.95
N ALA A 29 5.03 -1.66 -2.85
CA ALA A 29 6.44 -1.82 -2.54
C ALA A 29 7.35 -1.19 -3.61
N MET A 30 7.11 -1.46 -4.90
CA MET A 30 7.87 -0.85 -5.99
C MET A 30 7.80 0.68 -5.99
N ARG A 31 6.63 1.23 -5.65
CA ARG A 31 6.44 2.68 -5.55
C ARG A 31 7.17 3.28 -4.34
N ALA A 32 7.24 2.55 -3.23
CA ALA A 32 8.05 2.93 -2.07
C ALA A 32 9.54 2.96 -2.43
N GLU A 33 10.05 1.92 -3.08
CA GLU A 33 11.45 1.84 -3.54
C GLU A 33 11.79 3.02 -4.46
N LYS A 34 10.95 3.30 -5.46
CA LYS A 34 11.14 4.45 -6.35
C LYS A 34 11.14 5.80 -5.62
N ALA A 35 10.38 5.92 -4.53
CA ALA A 35 10.39 7.13 -3.71
C ALA A 35 11.71 7.27 -2.92
N ILE A 36 12.27 6.16 -2.44
CA ILE A 36 13.60 6.13 -1.79
C ILE A 36 14.69 6.55 -2.79
N GLU A 37 14.67 6.02 -4.01
CA GLU A 37 15.60 6.41 -5.08
C GLU A 37 15.57 7.91 -5.36
N GLN A 38 14.38 8.51 -5.31
CA GLN A 38 14.15 9.95 -5.50
C GLN A 38 14.46 10.79 -4.24
N LYS A 39 14.80 10.15 -3.11
CA LYS A 39 14.94 10.77 -1.79
C LYS A 39 13.67 11.50 -1.32
N ASP A 40 12.51 11.09 -1.82
CA ASP A 40 11.20 11.60 -1.41
C ASP A 40 10.68 10.73 -0.26
N PHE A 41 11.18 11.01 0.94
CA PHE A 41 10.84 10.24 2.13
C PHE A 41 9.41 10.46 2.60
N ALA A 42 8.79 11.61 2.28
CA ALA A 42 7.38 11.86 2.59
C ALA A 42 6.47 10.94 1.76
N ARG A 43 6.78 10.77 0.48
CA ARG A 43 6.09 9.81 -0.40
C ARG A 43 6.38 8.38 0.03
N CYS A 44 7.63 8.05 0.40
CA CYS A 44 7.97 6.73 0.93
C CYS A 44 7.16 6.39 2.19
N ALA A 45 7.02 7.33 3.13
CA ALA A 45 6.23 7.12 4.35
C ALA A 45 4.74 6.85 4.04
N ARG A 46 4.18 7.52 3.02
CA ARG A 46 2.81 7.26 2.56
C ARG A 46 2.66 5.85 1.97
N TRP A 47 3.60 5.41 1.12
CA TRP A 47 3.59 4.05 0.57
C TRP A 47 3.80 2.97 1.64
N LYS A 48 4.60 3.26 2.66
CA LYS A 48 4.73 2.38 3.83
C LYS A 48 3.39 2.22 4.55
N ARG A 49 2.65 3.31 4.76
CA ARG A 49 1.32 3.24 5.39
C ARG A 49 0.31 2.46 4.54
N ILE A 50 0.35 2.64 3.23
CA ILE A 50 -0.47 1.86 2.28
C ILE A 50 -0.17 0.38 2.40
N LEU A 51 1.11 -0.01 2.45
CA LEU A 51 1.52 -1.41 2.65
C LEU A 51 1.00 -2.00 3.95
N GLU A 52 1.05 -1.25 5.06
CA GLU A 52 0.50 -1.67 6.35
C GLU A 52 -1.01 -1.94 6.25
N ILE A 53 -1.76 -1.04 5.58
CA ILE A 53 -3.22 -1.22 5.36
C ILE A 53 -3.50 -2.46 4.50
N LEU A 54 -2.70 -2.70 3.46
CA LEU A 54 -2.85 -3.87 2.58
C LEU A 54 -2.58 -5.19 3.34
N ASP A 55 -1.62 -5.21 4.26
CA ASP A 55 -1.31 -6.38 5.10
C ASP A 55 -2.37 -6.63 6.20
N GLU A 56 -2.96 -5.56 6.72
CA GLU A 56 -4.09 -5.63 7.64
C GLU A 56 -5.40 -6.10 6.95
N SER A 57 -5.52 -5.90 5.63
CA SER A 57 -6.73 -6.22 4.87
C SER A 57 -6.94 -7.74 4.66
N PRO A 58 -8.10 -8.32 5.04
CA PRO A 58 -8.40 -9.74 4.85
C PRO A 58 -8.42 -10.16 3.37
N ALA A 59 -8.63 -9.21 2.45
CA ALA A 59 -8.65 -9.46 1.01
C ALA A 59 -7.28 -9.87 0.46
N ALA A 60 -6.17 -9.48 1.11
CA ALA A 60 -4.83 -9.94 0.78
C ALA A 60 -4.52 -11.31 1.42
N LYS A 61 -5.06 -11.58 2.61
CA LYS A 61 -4.85 -12.85 3.35
C LYS A 61 -5.60 -14.04 2.75
N SER A 62 -6.70 -13.80 2.03
CA SER A 62 -7.45 -14.87 1.37
C SER A 62 -6.69 -15.53 0.20
N ALA A 63 -5.62 -14.92 -0.31
CA ALA A 63 -4.74 -15.51 -1.33
C ALA A 63 -3.63 -16.40 -0.74
N GLY A 64 -3.41 -16.38 0.58
CA GLY A 64 -2.32 -17.12 1.25
C GLY A 64 -2.68 -18.53 1.75
N SER A 65 -3.94 -18.95 1.70
CA SER A 65 -4.39 -20.20 2.34
C SER A 65 -4.54 -21.39 1.36
N LYS A 66 -3.57 -21.60 0.47
CA LYS A 66 -3.50 -22.83 -0.35
C LYS A 66 -2.08 -23.30 -0.65
N TYR A 67 -1.20 -23.43 0.34
CA TYR A 67 -0.07 -24.37 0.29
C TYR A 67 0.26 -24.86 1.69
#